data_AF-A0A5N6SJR3-F1
#
_entry.id   AF-A0A5N6SJR3-F1
#
_cell.length_a   1.000
_cell.length_b   1.000
_cell.length_c   1.000
_cell.angle_alpha   90.00
_cell.angle_beta   90.00
_cell.angle_gamma   90.00
#
_symmetry.space_group_name_H-M   'P 1'
#
loop_
_entity.id
_entity.type
_entity.pdbx_description
1 polymer ?
#
loop_
_entity_poly.entity_id
_entity_poly.type
_entity_poly.pdbx_seq_one_letter_code
_entity_poly.pdbx_strand_id
1 'polypeptide(L)' 'MELLLQRRGRSLPVSETVMRAAAGNEGLDGHQLMKILFKYRGKSLPVSEEVAKAAAGN' A
#
# COMPACT_ATOMS: atom_id res chain seq x y z
N MET A 1 5.90 1.35 9.50
CA MET A 1 5.34 0.28 8.64
C MET A 1 6.41 -0.65 8.09
N GLU A 2 7.60 -0.14 7.75
CA GLU A 2 8.69 -0.92 7.17
C GLU A 2 9.20 -2.08 8.05
N LEU A 3 9.38 -1.87 9.36
CA LEU A 3 9.79 -2.94 10.29
C LEU A 3 8.81 -4.12 10.34
N LEU A 4 7.50 -3.85 10.23
CA LEU A 4 6.48 -4.90 10.21
C LEU A 4 6.54 -5.72 8.93
N LEU A 5 6.76 -5.06 7.79
CA LEU A 5 6.96 -5.72 6.50
C LEU A 5 8.28 -6.50 6.45
N GLN A 6 9.35 -6.05 7.10
CA GLN A 6 10.59 -6.82 7.20
C GLN A 6 10.40 -8.09 8.03
N ARG A 7 9.71 -7.99 9.18
CA ARG A 7 9.51 -9.15 10.07
C ARG A 7 8.48 -10.14 9.55
N ARG A 8 7.40 -9.66 8.91
CA ARG A 8 6.29 -10.50 8.45
C ARG A 8 6.25 -10.69 6.93
N GLY A 9 7.05 -9.95 6.15
CA GLY A 9 7.19 -10.15 4.71
C GLY A 9 5.84 -10.24 4.00
N ARG A 10 5.57 -11.43 3.44
CA ARG A 10 4.30 -11.83 2.77
C ARG A 10 3.19 -12.32 3.71
N SER A 11 3.50 -12.62 4.97
CA SER A 11 2.56 -13.10 6.00
C SER A 11 1.68 -11.98 6.60
N LEU A 12 2.10 -10.70 6.51
CA LEU A 12 1.26 -9.57 6.94
C LEU A 12 0.00 -9.47 6.05
N PRO A 13 -1.23 -9.65 6.54
CA PRO A 13 -2.40 -9.46 5.68
C PRO A 13 -2.49 -7.97 5.28
N VAL A 14 -2.37 -7.69 3.98
CA VAL A 14 -2.67 -6.37 3.41
C VAL A 14 -3.96 -6.51 2.63
N SER A 15 -5.04 -5.93 3.13
CA SER A 15 -6.34 -5.94 2.47
C SER A 15 -6.45 -4.80 1.46
N GLU A 16 -7.43 -4.90 0.57
CA GLU A 16 -7.78 -3.84 -0.36
C GLU A 16 -8.12 -2.53 0.36
N THR A 17 -8.84 -2.60 1.49
CA THR A 17 -9.18 -1.42 2.30
C THR A 17 -7.93 -0.69 2.80
N VAL A 18 -6.90 -1.43 3.21
CA VAL A 18 -5.61 -0.86 3.64
C VAL A 18 -4.89 -0.25 2.44
N MET A 19 -4.89 -0.92 1.28
CA MET A 19 -4.31 -0.36 0.05
C MET A 19 -5.01 0.92 -0.38
N ARG A 20 -6.35 0.98 -0.32
CA ARG A 20 -7.13 2.16 -0.69
C ARG A 20 -6.86 3.33 0.25
N ALA A 21 -6.80 3.08 1.55
CA ALA A 21 -6.45 4.10 2.54
C ALA A 21 -5.00 4.61 2.35
N ALA A 22 -4.06 3.71 2.05
CA ALA A 22 -2.68 4.09 1.75
C ALA A 22 -2.58 4.93 0.47
N ALA A 23 -3.33 4.56 -0.57
CA ALA A 23 -3.37 5.23 -1.85
C ALA A 23 -4.01 6.62 -1.78
N GLY A 24 -5.10 6.77 -1.02
CA GLY A 24 -5.79 8.05 -0.82
C GLY A 24 -5.21 8.92 0.31
N ASN A 25 -4.04 8.57 0.86
CA ASN A 25 -3.41 9.40 1.88
C ASN A 25 -2.67 10.56 1.21
N GLU A 26 -3.11 11.79 1.48
CA GLU A 26 -2.58 13.01 0.86
C GLU A 26 -1.12 13.29 1.29
N GLY A 27 -0.33 13.86 0.37
CA GLY A 27 1.04 14.32 0.63
C GLY A 27 2.12 13.22 0.53
N LEU A 28 3.33 13.57 0.99
CA LEU A 28 4.53 12.72 0.85
C LEU A 28 4.40 11.35 1.54
N ASP A 29 3.60 11.28 2.59
CA ASP A 29 3.42 10.07 3.39
C ASP A 29 2.70 8.97 2.60
N GLY A 30 1.68 9.30 1.80
CA GLY A 30 0.96 8.31 0.98
C GLY A 30 1.85 7.70 -0.10
N HIS A 31 2.59 8.54 -0.82
CA HIS A 31 3.54 8.07 -1.83
C HIS A 31 4.64 7.18 -1.23
N GLN A 32 5.21 7.57 -0.08
CA GLN A 32 6.24 6.79 0.59
C GLN A 32 5.67 5.44 1.10
N LEU A 33 4.43 5.44 1.61
CA LEU A 33 3.75 4.24 2.07
C LEU A 33 3.51 3.25 0.92
N MET A 34 3.03 3.73 -0.23
CA MET A 34 2.84 2.93 -1.44
C MET A 34 4.16 2.38 -1.96
N LYS A 35 5.23 3.18 -1.97
CA LYS A 35 6.58 2.74 -2.39
C LYS A 35 7.11 1.61 -1.51
N ILE A 36 6.94 1.72 -0.19
CA ILE A 36 7.33 0.66 0.75
C ILE A 36 6.51 -0.61 0.47
N LEU A 37 5.18 -0.51 0.34
CA LEU A 37 4.33 -1.66 0.05
C LEU A 37 4.76 -2.37 -1.23
N PHE A 38 4.97 -1.63 -2.32
CA PHE A 38 5.43 -2.19 -3.60
C PHE A 38 6.79 -2.87 -3.48
N LYS A 39 7.74 -2.28 -2.74
CA LYS A 39 9.07 -2.87 -2.53
C LYS A 39 9.02 -4.24 -1.85
N TYR A 40 8.18 -4.41 -0.83
CA TYR A 40 8.14 -5.65 -0.04
C TYR A 40 7.14 -6.69 -0.58
N ARG A 41 6.11 -6.27 -1.33
CA ARG A 41 5.02 -7.16 -1.78
C ARG A 41 4.90 -7.29 -3.30
N GLY A 42 5.34 -6.29 -4.05
CA GLY A 42 5.24 -6.27 -5.52
C GLY A 42 3.84 -6.65 -6.00
N LYS A 43 3.75 -7.74 -6.77
CA LYS A 43 2.52 -8.27 -7.37
C LYS A 43 1.53 -8.90 -6.37
N SER A 44 1.91 -9.07 -5.10
CA SER A 44 1.05 -9.67 -4.06
C SER A 44 0.10 -8.65 -3.42
N LEU A 45 0.13 -7.39 -3.83
CA LEU A 45 -0.77 -6.37 -3.31
C LEU A 45 -2.13 -6.45 -4.01
N PRO A 46 -3.24 -6.35 -3.25
CA PRO A 46 -4.56 -6.18 -3.86
C PRO A 46 -4.68 -4.76 -4.42
N VAL A 47 -4.35 -4.61 -5.70
CA VAL A 47 -4.56 -3.37 -6.44
C VAL A 47 -5.81 -3.53 -7.28
N SER A 48 -6.91 -2.94 -6.80
CA SER A 48 -8.18 -2.85 -7.53
C SER A 48 -8.30 -1.50 -8.22
N GLU A 49 -9.32 -1.36 -9.08
CA GLU A 49 -9.69 -0.08 -9.69
C GLU A 49 -9.94 1.01 -8.63
N GLU A 50 -10.57 0.66 -7.51
CA GLU A 50 -10.87 1.58 -6.42
C GLU A 50 -9.60 2.09 -5.72
N VAL A 51 -8.58 1.23 -5.58
CA VAL A 51 -7.26 1.65 -5.09
C VAL A 51 -6.59 2.61 -6.08
N ALA A 52 -6.69 2.34 -7.38
CA ALA A 52 -6.12 3.20 -8.41
C ALA A 52 -6.82 4.57 -8.47
N LYS A 53 -8.16 4.62 -8.36
CA LYS A 53 -8.92 5.87 -8.25
C LYS A 53 -8.53 6.67 -7.02
N ALA A 54 -8.38 6.02 -5.87
CA ALA A 54 -7.93 6.68 -4.65
C ALA A 54 -6.52 7.29 -4.79
N ALA A 55 -5.60 6.58 -5.46
CA ALA A 55 -4.26 7.12 -5.75
C ALA A 55 -4.31 8.31 -6.73
N ALA A 56 -5.16 8.25 -7.75
CA ALA A 56 -5.26 9.30 -8.76
C ALA A 56 -5.95 10.58 -8.25
N GLY A 57 -6.70 10.47 -7.16
CA GLY A 57 -7.38 11.60 -6.50
C GLY A 57 -6.63 12.21 -5.32
N ASN A 58 -5.42 11.70 -4.97
CA ASN A 58 -4.58 12.26 -3.90
C ASN A 58 -3.68 13.40 -4.38
#